data_AF-A0A853IC27-F1
#
_entry.id   AF-A0A853IC27-F1
#
_cell.length_a   1.000
_cell.length_b   1.000
_cell.length_c   1.000
_cell.angle_alpha   90.00
_cell.angle_beta   90.00
_cell.angle_gamma   90.00
#
_symmetry.space_group_name_H-M   'P 1'
#
loop_
_entity.id
_entity.type
_entity.pdbx_description
1 polymer ?
#
loop_
_entity_poly.entity_id
_entity_poly.type
_entity_poly.pdbx_seq_one_letter_code
_entity_poly.pdbx_strand_id
1 'polypeptide(L)'
;MYITDDLQPAIFTSPVILGGLNFPPLINTIEAQPNQSLRFKTMFSLDSKYISQAVKMTRVFQNALSPSLELNIAEATTAAKNAGLTIEQQIQTHFSNDNPGSTIHQVSNQVNAVLGGSIPDSLKQKILDSISAGFANLHRHSDSAWIFWSKETGNSTSYYYNIIFATQQGSKLVAIPLVMFICASVSKEKILFITISSSASYSVDMDGLKVSQSLED
;
A
#
# COMPACT_ATOMS: atom_id res chain seq x y z
N MET A 1 12.91 -12.35 -14.93
CA MET A 1 12.01 -11.35 -15.51
C MET A 1 12.05 -10.14 -14.60
N TYR A 2 12.73 -9.07 -15.02
CA TYR A 2 12.85 -7.84 -14.27
C TYR A 2 11.52 -7.08 -14.40
N ILE A 3 10.78 -6.95 -13.30
CA ILE A 3 9.69 -5.98 -13.24
C ILE A 3 10.38 -4.64 -13.07
N THR A 4 10.45 -3.86 -14.14
CA THR A 4 10.97 -2.50 -14.08
C THR A 4 9.97 -1.65 -13.31
N ASP A 5 10.33 -1.28 -12.08
CA ASP A 5 9.68 -0.27 -11.24
C ASP A 5 9.85 1.17 -11.82
N ASP A 6 10.30 1.28 -13.07
CA ASP A 6 10.64 2.52 -13.79
C ASP A 6 9.48 3.08 -14.63
N LEU A 7 8.24 2.66 -14.39
CA LEU A 7 7.09 3.32 -15.01
C LEU A 7 6.84 4.63 -14.26
N GLN A 8 7.10 5.76 -14.92
CA GLN A 8 6.72 7.08 -14.41
C GLN A 8 5.25 7.05 -13.97
N PRO A 9 4.93 7.42 -12.72
CA PRO A 9 3.60 7.28 -12.18
C PRO A 9 2.68 8.35 -12.77
N ALA A 10 2.10 8.05 -13.93
CA ALA A 10 0.91 8.76 -14.36
C ALA A 10 -0.21 8.38 -13.38
N ILE A 11 -0.95 9.38 -12.91
CA ILE A 11 -2.06 9.36 -11.94
C ILE A 11 -3.21 8.37 -12.32
N PHE A 12 -3.05 7.65 -13.44
CA PHE A 12 -4.00 6.77 -14.09
C PHE A 12 -3.63 5.28 -14.06
N THR A 13 -2.46 4.90 -13.53
CA THR A 13 -2.01 3.49 -13.46
C THR A 13 -1.47 3.13 -12.08
N SER A 14 -2.11 2.19 -11.39
CA SER A 14 -1.49 1.53 -10.22
C SER A 14 -0.76 0.28 -10.72
N PRO A 15 0.56 0.12 -10.46
CA PRO A 15 1.29 -1.06 -10.91
C PRO A 15 0.66 -2.28 -10.26
N VAL A 16 0.40 -3.34 -11.03
CA VAL A 16 -0.03 -4.63 -10.48
C VAL A 16 1.19 -5.52 -10.39
N ILE A 17 1.72 -5.68 -9.18
CA ILE A 17 2.81 -6.62 -8.95
C ILE A 17 2.21 -8.01 -8.75
N LEU A 18 2.36 -8.88 -9.75
CA LEU A 18 1.89 -10.26 -9.70
C LEU A 18 2.92 -11.18 -9.02
N GLY A 19 2.45 -11.98 -8.07
CA GLY A 19 3.22 -13.06 -7.46
C GLY A 19 3.14 -14.35 -8.31
N GLY A 20 4.27 -14.80 -8.84
CA GLY A 20 4.55 -16.23 -9.03
C GLY A 20 3.83 -17.04 -10.11
N LEU A 21 3.09 -16.46 -11.07
CA LEU A 21 2.52 -17.24 -12.18
C LEU A 21 2.88 -16.63 -13.54
N ASN A 22 3.16 -17.49 -14.52
CA ASN A 22 3.35 -17.09 -15.93
C ASN A 22 2.00 -16.60 -16.46
N PHE A 23 1.76 -15.29 -16.33
CA PHE A 23 0.58 -14.68 -16.92
C PHE A 23 0.81 -14.49 -18.44
N PRO A 24 -0.20 -14.72 -19.28
CA PRO A 24 -0.20 -14.14 -20.63
C PRO A 24 -0.09 -12.60 -20.49
N PRO A 25 0.36 -11.88 -21.54
CA PRO A 25 0.77 -10.49 -21.42
C PRO A 25 -0.44 -9.56 -21.32
N LEU A 26 -1.20 -9.57 -20.22
CA LEU A 26 -2.30 -8.63 -20.05
C LEU A 26 -2.58 -8.35 -18.57
N ILE A 27 -2.53 -7.04 -18.25
CA ILE A 27 -2.80 -6.35 -16.98
C ILE A 27 -1.58 -6.21 -16.06
N ASN A 28 -0.63 -5.36 -16.46
CA ASN A 28 0.43 -4.84 -15.59
C ASN A 28 -0.03 -3.59 -14.80
N THR A 29 -1.24 -3.10 -15.05
CA THR A 29 -1.76 -1.84 -14.52
C THR A 29 -3.28 -1.91 -14.31
N ILE A 30 -3.78 -1.42 -13.18
CA ILE A 30 -5.20 -1.08 -13.04
C ILE A 30 -5.39 0.28 -13.71
N GLU A 31 -6.32 0.37 -14.66
CA GLU A 31 -6.70 1.66 -15.24
C GLU A 31 -7.71 2.37 -14.33
N ALA A 32 -7.47 3.68 -14.15
CA ALA A 32 -8.43 4.58 -13.53
C ALA A 32 -9.76 4.59 -14.30
N GLN A 33 -10.89 4.61 -13.58
CA GLN A 33 -12.17 4.99 -14.19
C GLN A 33 -12.21 6.50 -14.43
N PRO A 34 -13.06 7.00 -15.35
CA PRO A 34 -13.33 8.43 -15.45
C PRO A 34 -13.67 8.99 -14.06
N ASN A 35 -12.96 10.04 -13.64
CA ASN A 35 -13.10 10.71 -12.33
C ASN A 35 -12.65 9.91 -11.09
N GLN A 36 -11.87 8.84 -11.24
CA GLN A 36 -11.30 8.10 -10.10
C GLN A 36 -9.77 8.10 -10.16
N SER A 37 -9.11 8.85 -9.27
CA SER A 37 -7.66 8.73 -9.11
C SER A 37 -7.31 7.45 -8.38
N LEU A 38 -6.32 6.69 -8.86
CA LEU A 38 -5.79 5.55 -8.13
C LEU A 38 -4.75 6.04 -7.12
N ARG A 39 -5.07 5.89 -5.83
CA ARG A 39 -4.32 6.50 -4.72
C ARG A 39 -3.65 5.47 -3.81
N PHE A 40 -3.68 4.21 -4.20
CA PHE A 40 -2.94 3.13 -3.56
C PHE A 40 -1.95 2.53 -4.57
N LYS A 41 -0.78 2.14 -4.07
CA LYS A 41 0.07 1.16 -4.75
C LYS A 41 -0.58 -0.22 -4.60
N THR A 42 -0.91 -0.88 -5.70
CA THR A 42 -1.68 -2.13 -5.66
C THR A 42 -0.79 -3.34 -5.88
N MET A 43 -1.02 -4.44 -5.18
CA MET A 43 -0.23 -5.66 -5.36
C MET A 43 -1.13 -6.90 -5.29
N PHE A 44 -1.05 -7.77 -6.29
CA PHE A 44 -1.94 -8.93 -6.43
C PHE A 44 -1.17 -10.26 -6.41
N SER A 45 -1.73 -11.25 -5.73
CA SER A 45 -1.26 -12.63 -5.79
C SER A 45 -2.43 -13.58 -5.75
N LEU A 46 -2.92 -13.91 -6.93
CA LEU A 46 -4.16 -14.63 -7.17
C LEU A 46 -4.19 -15.19 -8.59
N ASP A 47 -5.01 -16.21 -8.82
CA ASP A 47 -5.25 -16.74 -10.16
C ASP A 47 -5.90 -15.67 -11.05
N SER A 48 -5.54 -15.66 -12.34
CA SER A 48 -5.97 -14.62 -13.30
C SER A 48 -7.48 -14.44 -13.38
N LYS A 49 -8.25 -15.53 -13.20
CA LYS A 49 -9.72 -15.49 -13.20
C LYS A 49 -10.30 -14.58 -12.11
N TYR A 50 -9.59 -14.37 -11.01
CA TYR A 50 -10.05 -13.53 -9.90
C TYR A 50 -9.56 -12.07 -9.97
N ILE A 51 -8.81 -11.67 -11.00
CA ILE A 51 -8.31 -10.29 -11.12
C ILE A 51 -9.46 -9.27 -11.13
N SER A 52 -10.53 -9.54 -11.87
CA SER A 52 -11.70 -8.65 -11.91
C SER A 52 -12.32 -8.46 -10.53
N GLN A 53 -12.43 -9.57 -9.78
CA GLN A 53 -12.94 -9.57 -8.42
C GLN A 53 -12.04 -8.76 -7.47
N ALA A 54 -10.71 -8.90 -7.59
CA ALA A 54 -9.74 -8.12 -6.83
C ALA A 54 -9.78 -6.63 -7.15
N VAL A 55 -9.89 -6.27 -8.44
CA VAL A 55 -10.04 -4.86 -8.85
C VAL A 55 -11.28 -4.26 -8.21
N LYS A 56 -12.44 -4.93 -8.28
CA LYS A 56 -13.67 -4.46 -7.62
C LYS A 56 -13.48 -4.26 -6.11
N MET A 57 -12.86 -5.23 -5.44
CA MET A 57 -12.59 -5.17 -4.00
C MET A 57 -11.65 -4.00 -3.64
N THR A 58 -10.58 -3.77 -4.40
CA THR A 58 -9.68 -2.62 -4.16
C THR A 58 -10.37 -1.28 -4.37
N ARG A 59 -11.30 -1.17 -5.32
CA ARG A 59 -12.04 0.07 -5.59
C ARG A 59 -12.95 0.51 -4.45
N VAL A 60 -13.44 -0.42 -3.63
CA VAL A 60 -14.18 -0.10 -2.40
C VAL A 60 -13.35 0.85 -1.53
N PHE A 61 -12.05 0.57 -1.39
CA PHE A 61 -11.16 1.35 -0.54
C PHE A 61 -10.60 2.59 -1.23
N GLN A 62 -10.42 2.58 -2.56
CA GLN A 62 -10.10 3.80 -3.31
C GLN A 62 -11.18 4.87 -3.09
N ASN A 63 -12.45 4.46 -3.04
CA ASN A 63 -13.59 5.37 -2.84
C ASN A 63 -13.82 5.74 -1.37
N ALA A 64 -13.14 5.10 -0.43
CA ALA A 64 -13.22 5.37 1.00
C ALA A 64 -12.12 6.32 1.50
N LEU A 65 -11.28 6.84 0.59
CA LEU A 65 -10.33 7.89 0.92
C LEU A 65 -11.04 9.24 1.02
N SER A 66 -10.69 10.02 2.03
CA SER A 66 -11.15 11.41 2.15
C SER A 66 -10.62 12.27 0.99
N PRO A 67 -11.14 13.51 0.81
CA PRO A 67 -10.54 14.47 -0.10
C PRO A 67 -9.08 14.81 0.21
N SER A 68 -8.66 14.70 1.48
CA SER A 68 -7.26 14.85 1.92
C SER A 68 -6.43 13.56 1.74
N LEU A 69 -7.02 12.51 1.17
CA LEU A 69 -6.40 11.22 0.87
C LEU A 69 -6.05 10.40 2.11
N GLU A 70 -6.66 10.75 3.23
CA GLU A 70 -6.63 10.00 4.49
C GLU A 70 -7.61 8.82 4.42
N LEU A 71 -7.26 7.70 5.04
CA LEU A 71 -8.19 6.60 5.24
C LEU A 71 -8.87 6.75 6.60
N ASN A 72 -10.14 7.14 6.59
CA ASN A 72 -10.96 7.05 7.78
C ASN A 72 -11.40 5.59 7.99
N ILE A 73 -10.97 4.97 9.08
CA ILE A 73 -11.27 3.56 9.35
C ILE A 73 -12.78 3.28 9.51
N ALA A 74 -13.54 4.23 10.04
CA ALA A 74 -15.00 4.08 10.15
C ALA A 74 -15.69 4.13 8.78
N GLU A 75 -15.24 5.03 7.90
CA GLU A 75 -15.72 5.10 6.51
C GLU A 75 -15.32 3.87 5.71
N ALA A 76 -14.06 3.42 5.82
CA ALA A 76 -13.55 2.21 5.18
C ALA A 76 -14.31 0.95 5.66
N THR A 77 -14.61 0.88 6.96
CA THR A 77 -15.43 -0.19 7.54
C THR A 77 -16.85 -0.18 6.98
N THR A 78 -17.43 1.00 6.82
CA THR A 78 -18.78 1.18 6.26
C THR A 78 -18.80 0.79 4.78
N ALA A 79 -17.80 1.23 4.01
CA ALA A 79 -17.64 0.88 2.59
C ALA A 79 -17.48 -0.64 2.41
N ALA A 80 -16.65 -1.28 3.24
CA ALA A 80 -16.45 -2.73 3.22
C ALA A 80 -17.76 -3.49 3.49
N LYS A 81 -18.51 -3.10 4.52
CA LYS A 81 -19.80 -3.72 4.85
C LYS A 81 -20.83 -3.54 3.74
N ASN A 82 -20.94 -2.34 3.17
CA ASN A 82 -21.85 -2.06 2.06
C ASN A 82 -21.52 -2.86 0.80
N ALA A 83 -20.24 -3.18 0.60
CA ALA A 83 -19.77 -4.03 -0.49
C ALA A 83 -19.88 -5.54 -0.19
N GLY A 84 -20.45 -5.94 0.95
CA GLY A 84 -20.59 -7.35 1.33
C GLY A 84 -19.29 -8.03 1.78
N LEU A 85 -18.24 -7.25 2.09
CA LEU A 85 -16.96 -7.78 2.54
C LEU A 85 -17.02 -8.15 4.03
N THR A 86 -16.36 -9.25 4.39
CA THR A 86 -16.16 -9.65 5.78
C THR A 86 -14.93 -8.92 6.33
N ILE A 87 -15.05 -8.29 7.50
CA ILE A 87 -13.92 -7.66 8.19
C ILE A 87 -13.28 -8.70 9.10
N GLU A 88 -12.05 -9.10 8.77
CA GLU A 88 -11.27 -10.10 9.50
C GLU A 88 -10.43 -9.43 10.59
N GLN A 89 -9.91 -8.22 10.34
CA GLN A 89 -9.08 -7.48 11.29
C GLN A 89 -9.12 -5.97 11.02
N GLN A 90 -9.09 -5.16 12.08
CA GLN A 90 -8.79 -3.73 12.03
C GLN A 90 -7.35 -3.49 12.48
N ILE A 91 -6.65 -2.58 11.79
CA ILE A 91 -5.22 -2.32 11.98
C ILE A 91 -5.09 -0.85 12.34
N GLN A 92 -4.58 -0.56 13.53
CA GLN A 92 -4.24 0.79 13.99
C GLN A 92 -3.02 0.68 14.90
N THR A 93 -1.87 1.08 14.40
CA THR A 93 -0.59 0.92 15.10
C THR A 93 0.27 2.16 14.95
N HIS A 94 0.98 2.52 16.01
CA HIS A 94 1.92 3.63 16.03
C HIS A 94 3.35 3.14 16.22
N PHE A 95 4.28 3.70 15.46
CA PHE A 95 5.72 3.44 15.58
C PHE A 95 6.47 4.77 15.72
N SER A 96 7.50 4.80 16.55
CA SER A 96 8.38 5.96 16.67
C SER A 96 9.80 5.51 16.97
N ASN A 97 10.77 5.89 16.12
CA ASN A 97 12.19 5.57 16.30
C ASN A 97 13.08 6.71 15.80
N ASP A 98 14.33 6.73 16.27
CA ASP A 98 15.31 7.77 15.92
C ASP A 98 16.04 7.53 14.58
N ASN A 99 15.66 6.47 13.87
CA ASN A 99 16.19 6.15 12.55
C ASN A 99 15.12 5.48 11.66
N PRO A 100 15.20 5.66 10.33
CA PRO A 100 14.29 5.05 9.37
C PRO A 100 14.40 3.52 9.33
N GLY A 101 15.61 2.94 9.47
CA GLY A 101 15.80 1.49 9.41
C GLY A 101 15.00 0.71 10.46
N SER A 102 15.04 1.14 11.72
CA SER A 102 14.25 0.55 12.81
C SER A 102 12.75 0.72 12.59
N THR A 103 12.32 1.89 12.10
CA THR A 103 10.91 2.15 11.77
C THR A 103 10.43 1.23 10.65
N ILE A 104 11.18 1.14 9.55
CA ILE A 104 10.89 0.24 8.43
C ILE A 104 10.80 -1.21 8.91
N HIS A 105 11.70 -1.65 9.79
CA HIS A 105 11.68 -3.00 10.33
C HIS A 105 10.40 -3.28 11.14
N GLN A 106 9.98 -2.35 12.02
CA GLN A 106 8.76 -2.50 12.82
C GLN A 106 7.50 -2.50 11.94
N VAL A 107 7.40 -1.55 11.01
CA VAL A 107 6.33 -1.48 10.01
C VAL A 107 6.26 -2.78 9.20
N SER A 108 7.41 -3.27 8.72
CA SER A 108 7.51 -4.52 7.96
C SER A 108 7.05 -5.74 8.77
N ASN A 109 7.44 -5.82 10.05
CA ASN A 109 7.01 -6.89 10.94
C ASN A 109 5.49 -6.85 11.16
N GLN A 110 4.91 -5.66 11.33
CA GLN A 110 3.47 -5.49 11.46
C GLN A 110 2.73 -5.90 10.20
N VAL A 111 3.19 -5.47 9.01
CA VAL A 111 2.57 -5.89 7.75
C VAL A 111 2.68 -7.39 7.57
N ASN A 112 3.82 -8.00 7.89
CA ASN A 112 3.98 -9.45 7.84
C ASN A 112 2.99 -10.19 8.78
N ALA A 113 2.78 -9.68 9.99
CA ALA A 113 1.82 -10.25 10.93
C ALA A 113 0.37 -10.15 10.41
N VAL A 114 0.00 -9.00 9.84
CA VAL A 114 -1.32 -8.74 9.26
C VAL A 114 -1.58 -9.63 8.04
N LEU A 115 -0.60 -9.75 7.14
CA LEU A 115 -0.69 -10.59 5.96
C LEU A 115 -1.07 -12.02 6.36
N GLY A 116 -0.28 -12.61 7.27
CA GLY A 116 -0.47 -13.98 7.77
C GLY A 116 -0.59 -15.02 6.65
N GLY A 117 -1.00 -16.24 7.02
CA GLY A 117 -1.34 -17.29 6.05
C GLY A 117 -0.19 -17.74 5.14
N SER A 118 -0.55 -18.48 4.09
CA SER A 118 0.37 -19.06 3.11
C SER A 118 0.58 -18.14 1.91
N ILE A 119 1.14 -16.95 2.13
CA ILE A 119 1.56 -16.07 1.02
C ILE A 119 2.93 -16.54 0.51
N PRO A 120 3.15 -16.60 -0.82
CA PRO A 120 4.47 -16.93 -1.36
C PRO A 120 5.56 -15.97 -0.85
N ASP A 121 6.70 -16.51 -0.42
CA ASP A 121 7.83 -15.70 0.08
C ASP A 121 8.28 -14.62 -0.91
N SER A 122 8.19 -14.90 -2.21
CA SER A 122 8.51 -13.95 -3.27
C SER A 122 7.57 -12.74 -3.30
N LEU A 123 6.26 -12.93 -3.04
CA LEU A 123 5.33 -11.81 -2.91
C LEU A 123 5.60 -11.05 -1.61
N LYS A 124 5.76 -11.78 -0.51
CA LYS A 124 6.07 -11.19 0.79
C LYS A 124 7.30 -10.28 0.71
N GLN A 125 8.38 -10.74 0.08
CA GLN A 125 9.57 -9.91 -0.11
C GLN A 125 9.25 -8.64 -0.92
N LYS A 126 8.52 -8.75 -2.04
CA LYS A 126 8.11 -7.57 -2.82
C LYS A 126 7.27 -6.58 -2.01
N ILE A 127 6.41 -7.07 -1.11
CA ILE A 127 5.62 -6.21 -0.22
C ILE A 127 6.56 -5.45 0.73
N LEU A 128 7.51 -6.14 1.33
CA LEU A 128 8.48 -5.52 2.24
C LEU A 128 9.40 -4.52 1.52
N ASP A 129 9.84 -4.84 0.31
CA ASP A 129 10.63 -3.94 -0.53
C ASP A 129 9.82 -2.68 -0.87
N SER A 130 8.53 -2.86 -1.20
CA SER A 130 7.62 -1.75 -1.48
C SER A 130 7.37 -0.88 -0.24
N ILE A 131 7.30 -1.46 0.96
CA ILE A 131 7.23 -0.69 2.20
C ILE A 131 8.52 0.10 2.37
N SER A 132 9.69 -0.52 2.27
CA SER A 132 10.98 0.15 2.40
C SER A 132 11.14 1.35 1.45
N ALA A 133 10.69 1.21 0.20
CA ALA A 133 10.68 2.28 -0.80
C ALA A 133 9.74 3.46 -0.44
N GLY A 134 8.76 3.27 0.45
CA GLY A 134 7.91 4.33 1.01
C GLY A 134 8.58 5.16 2.11
N PHE A 135 9.76 4.78 2.57
CA PHE A 135 10.50 5.45 3.66
C PHE A 135 11.88 5.96 3.23
N ALA A 136 12.51 5.30 2.24
CA ALA A 136 13.84 5.59 1.78
C ALA A 136 13.87 5.73 0.25
N ASN A 137 14.84 6.51 -0.26
CA ASN A 137 15.02 6.78 -1.69
C ASN A 137 13.76 7.36 -2.38
N LEU A 138 13.02 8.19 -1.65
CA LEU A 138 11.75 8.77 -2.12
C LEU A 138 11.88 9.63 -3.39
N HIS A 139 13.08 10.13 -3.74
CA HIS A 139 13.33 10.81 -5.02
C HIS A 139 12.92 9.98 -6.25
N ARG A 140 12.91 8.65 -6.13
CA ARG A 140 12.46 7.75 -7.22
C ARG A 140 10.94 7.65 -7.33
N HIS A 141 10.23 8.07 -6.29
CA HIS A 141 8.81 7.84 -6.12
C HIS A 141 8.04 9.11 -5.72
N SER A 142 8.68 10.29 -5.74
CA SER A 142 8.13 11.54 -5.18
C SER A 142 6.86 12.01 -5.88
N ASP A 143 6.71 11.65 -7.15
CA ASP A 143 5.55 11.99 -7.99
C ASP A 143 4.54 10.83 -8.04
N SER A 144 4.74 9.79 -7.24
CA SER A 144 3.87 8.62 -7.24
C SER A 144 2.49 8.96 -6.73
N ALA A 145 1.48 8.47 -7.44
CA ALA A 145 0.08 8.73 -7.10
C ALA A 145 -0.37 8.14 -5.75
N TRP A 146 0.50 7.41 -5.03
CA TRP A 146 0.29 6.80 -3.71
C TRP A 146 1.15 7.44 -2.60
N ILE A 147 1.89 8.51 -2.90
CA ILE A 147 2.64 9.32 -1.94
C ILE A 147 2.08 10.74 -1.94
N PHE A 148 1.67 11.25 -0.78
CA PHE A 148 1.05 12.57 -0.67
C PHE A 148 1.70 13.40 0.42
N TRP A 149 2.33 14.51 0.05
CA TRP A 149 2.92 15.43 1.00
C TRP A 149 1.81 16.17 1.77
N SER A 150 1.93 16.20 3.10
CA SER A 150 0.94 16.83 4.00
C SER A 150 1.46 18.15 4.54
N LYS A 151 2.51 18.13 5.39
CA LYS A 151 3.11 19.32 5.97
C LYS A 151 4.61 19.34 5.75
N GLU A 152 5.12 20.50 5.32
CA GLU A 152 6.53 20.70 5.01
C GLU A 152 7.04 21.92 5.79
N THR A 153 8.12 21.72 6.56
CA THR A 153 8.82 22.77 7.29
C THR A 153 10.33 22.56 7.10
N GLY A 154 11.14 23.56 7.47
CA GLY A 154 12.60 23.45 7.38
C GLY A 154 13.20 22.28 8.19
N ASN A 155 12.47 21.76 9.19
CA ASN A 155 12.97 20.73 10.12
C ASN A 155 12.10 19.47 10.19
N SER A 156 11.01 19.40 9.42
CA SER A 156 10.09 18.27 9.46
C SER A 156 9.25 18.18 8.20
N THR A 157 9.00 16.96 7.77
CA THR A 157 8.18 16.63 6.62
C THR A 157 7.24 15.51 7.00
N SER A 158 5.96 15.67 6.68
CA SER A 158 4.97 14.61 6.79
C SER A 158 4.34 14.28 5.44
N TYR A 159 4.02 13.00 5.27
CA TYR A 159 3.41 12.51 4.04
C TYR A 159 2.63 11.22 4.31
N TYR A 160 1.69 10.93 3.41
CA TYR A 160 0.97 9.66 3.38
C TYR A 160 1.62 8.71 2.39
N TYR A 161 1.64 7.42 2.74
CA TYR A 161 1.99 6.32 1.85
C TYR A 161 0.90 5.26 1.89
N ASN A 162 0.23 5.06 0.75
CA ASN A 162 -0.97 4.21 0.65
C ASN A 162 -0.66 2.95 -0.18
N ILE A 163 -0.88 1.78 0.40
CA ILE A 163 -0.66 0.49 -0.26
C ILE A 163 -1.84 -0.45 -0.05
N ILE A 164 -2.21 -1.22 -1.07
CA ILE A 164 -3.27 -2.23 -0.98
C ILE A 164 -2.79 -3.55 -1.57
N PHE A 165 -2.97 -4.61 -0.79
CA PHE A 165 -2.66 -5.97 -1.20
C PHE A 165 -3.96 -6.72 -1.47
N ALA A 166 -4.01 -7.55 -2.50
CA ALA A 166 -5.06 -8.56 -2.67
C ALA A 166 -4.44 -9.93 -2.94
N THR A 167 -4.82 -10.92 -2.13
CA THR A 167 -4.26 -12.27 -2.19
C THR A 167 -5.34 -13.32 -2.12
N GLN A 168 -5.19 -14.39 -2.88
CA GLN A 168 -6.02 -15.58 -2.75
C GLN A 168 -5.53 -16.42 -1.55
N GLN A 169 -6.43 -16.72 -0.62
CA GLN A 169 -6.16 -17.56 0.55
C GLN A 169 -7.21 -18.66 0.63
N GLY A 170 -6.90 -19.85 0.11
CA GLY A 170 -7.86 -20.94 -0.01
C GLY A 170 -9.01 -20.57 -0.95
N SER A 171 -10.26 -20.64 -0.45
CA SER A 171 -11.48 -20.27 -1.17
C SER A 171 -11.89 -18.80 -1.01
N LYS A 172 -11.01 -17.97 -0.42
CA LYS A 172 -11.26 -16.55 -0.18
C LYS A 172 -10.32 -15.66 -0.98
N LEU A 173 -10.85 -14.53 -1.43
CA LEU A 173 -10.06 -13.37 -1.79
C LEU A 173 -9.91 -12.49 -0.55
N VAL A 174 -8.68 -12.15 -0.20
CA VAL A 174 -8.35 -11.29 0.94
C VAL A 174 -7.77 -9.98 0.39
N ALA A 175 -8.25 -8.84 0.88
CA ALA A 175 -7.64 -7.54 0.59
C ALA A 175 -7.24 -6.82 1.87
N ILE A 176 -6.13 -6.09 1.79
CA ILE A 176 -5.52 -5.38 2.92
C ILE A 176 -5.12 -3.98 2.48
N PRO A 177 -6.03 -3.00 2.52
CA PRO A 177 -5.69 -1.58 2.44
C PRO A 177 -4.91 -1.14 3.69
N LEU A 178 -3.76 -0.52 3.49
CA LEU A 178 -2.96 0.14 4.52
C LEU A 178 -2.67 1.58 4.10
N VAL A 179 -2.83 2.50 5.05
CA VAL A 179 -2.43 3.89 4.94
C VAL A 179 -1.46 4.19 6.06
N MET A 180 -0.32 4.77 5.69
CA MET A 180 0.71 5.19 6.63
C MET A 180 0.83 6.70 6.59
N PHE A 181 0.57 7.36 7.71
CA PHE A 181 0.93 8.75 7.91
C PHE A 181 2.32 8.81 8.55
N ILE A 182 3.29 9.30 7.79
CA ILE A 182 4.70 9.28 8.15
C ILE A 182 5.14 10.70 8.44
N CYS A 183 5.73 10.92 9.62
CA CYS A 183 6.36 12.18 10.02
C CYS A 183 7.85 11.94 10.25
N ALA A 184 8.69 12.67 9.51
CA ALA A 184 10.14 12.63 9.70
C ALA A 184 10.66 13.99 10.21
N SER A 185 11.68 13.97 11.08
CA SER A 185 12.35 15.16 11.62
C SER A 185 13.41 15.73 10.67
N VAL A 186 13.08 15.79 9.38
CA VAL A 186 13.95 16.33 8.32
C VAL A 186 13.15 17.13 7.30
N SER A 187 13.80 18.06 6.60
CA SER A 187 13.20 18.79 5.48
C SER A 187 12.92 17.85 4.29
N LYS A 188 12.04 18.29 3.39
CA LYS A 188 11.64 17.49 2.22
C LYS A 188 12.81 17.22 1.28
N GLU A 189 13.68 18.20 1.06
CA GLU A 189 14.85 18.03 0.20
C GLU A 189 15.76 16.92 0.73
N LYS A 190 15.85 16.78 2.06
CA LYS A 190 16.63 15.71 2.70
C LYS A 190 15.90 14.37 2.65
N ILE A 191 14.59 14.34 2.92
CA ILE A 191 13.83 13.09 3.00
C ILE A 191 13.82 12.33 1.67
N LEU A 192 13.86 13.06 0.55
CA LEU A 192 13.93 12.47 -0.80
C LEU A 192 15.14 11.55 -1.00
N PHE A 193 16.24 11.79 -0.28
CA PHE A 193 17.49 11.05 -0.41
C PHE A 193 17.88 10.28 0.87
N ILE A 194 16.98 10.19 1.85
CA ILE A 194 17.22 9.37 3.05
C ILE A 194 17.37 7.89 2.69
N THR A 195 18.27 7.23 3.41
CA THR A 195 18.52 5.79 3.33
C THR A 195 18.16 5.13 4.66
N ILE A 196 18.07 3.80 4.68
CA ILE A 196 17.81 3.03 5.91
C ILE A 196 18.85 3.27 7.02
N SER A 197 20.07 3.68 6.65
CA SER A 197 21.18 3.96 7.58
C SER A 197 21.30 5.43 8.01
N SER A 198 20.43 6.31 7.50
CA SER A 198 20.44 7.73 7.88
C SER A 198 20.00 7.93 9.34
N SER A 199 20.38 9.05 9.95
CA SER A 199 19.86 9.47 11.26
C SER A 199 18.75 10.50 11.08
N ALA A 200 17.52 10.09 11.36
CA ALA A 200 16.33 10.93 11.32
C ALA A 200 15.23 10.25 12.15
N SER A 201 14.60 10.98 13.06
CA SER A 201 13.47 10.45 13.80
C SER A 201 12.27 10.33 12.87
N TYR A 202 11.63 9.16 12.92
CA TYR A 202 10.41 8.85 12.19
C TYR A 202 9.32 8.49 13.19
N SER A 203 8.12 8.98 12.93
CA SER A 203 6.89 8.56 13.57
C SER A 203 5.89 8.16 12.49
N VAL A 204 5.18 7.05 12.73
CA VAL A 204 4.27 6.45 11.74
C VAL A 204 2.99 6.05 12.44
N ASP A 205 1.87 6.60 11.98
CA ASP A 205 0.54 6.04 12.23
C ASP A 205 0.17 5.16 11.05
N MET A 206 -0.06 3.87 11.30
CA MET A 206 -0.50 2.90 10.30
C MET A 206 -1.94 2.48 10.60
N ASP A 207 -2.83 2.81 9.67
CA ASP A 207 -4.23 2.44 9.69
C ASP A 207 -4.55 1.48 8.53
N GLY A 208 -5.45 0.54 8.76
CA GLY A 208 -5.91 -0.35 7.70
C GLY A 208 -6.98 -1.35 8.13
N LEU A 209 -7.39 -2.16 7.17
CA LEU A 209 -8.33 -3.25 7.37
C LEU A 209 -7.82 -4.51 6.68
N LYS A 210 -8.07 -5.68 7.27
CA LYS A 210 -8.02 -6.95 6.56
C LYS A 210 -9.45 -7.39 6.30
N VAL A 211 -9.79 -7.55 5.04
CA VAL A 211 -11.13 -7.95 4.61
C VAL A 211 -11.07 -9.17 3.71
N SER A 212 -12.17 -9.92 3.66
CA SER A 212 -12.28 -11.10 2.80
C SER A 212 -13.65 -11.20 2.13
N GLN A 213 -13.68 -11.94 1.03
CA GLN A 213 -14.90 -12.42 0.39
C GLN A 213 -14.64 -13.79 -0.25
N SER A 214 -15.69 -14.57 -0.47
CA SER A 214 -15.58 -15.84 -1.21
C SER A 214 -15.15 -15.59 -2.65
N LEU A 215 -14.36 -16.51 -3.22
CA LEU A 215 -14.03 -16.46 -4.64
C LEU A 215 -15.28 -16.65 -5.49
N GLU A 216 -15.43 -15.82 -6.52
CA GLU A 216 -16.48 -15.93 -7.53
C GLU A 216 -15.89 -16.60 -8.78
N ASP A 217 -16.56 -17.62 -9.30
CA ASP A 217 -16.20 -18.30 -10.54
C ASP A 217 -16.68 -17.55 -11.79
#